data_AF-A0A239WTV8-F1
#
_entry.id   AF-A0A239WTV8-F1
#
_cell.length_a   1.000
_cell.length_b   1.000
_cell.length_c   1.000
_cell.angle_alpha   90.00
_cell.angle_beta   90.00
_cell.angle_gamma   90.00
#
_symmetry.space_group_name_H-M   'P 1'
#
loop_
_entity.id
_entity.type
_entity.pdbx_description
1 polymer ?
#
loop_
_entity_poly.entity_id
_entity_poly.type
_entity_poly.pdbx_seq_one_letter_code
_entity_poly.pdbx_strand_id
1 'polypeptide(L)'
;MGYLTSYSDPEYIESLQTISLPFLRNGTLRAFPVEGDSMPPYTDGTYIVGKYVESLDDLKIGKCYLFITKKGMTYKSFQNSSAKIINVITDNELYEPFTISRSEIIEVWELACSINTEELTNLKKDEFTAKDVYTLLKKEIEELKSSLNR
;
A
#
# COMPACT_ATOMS: atom_id res chain seq x y z
N MET A 1 5.27 11.30 -14.34
CA MET A 1 6.02 10.75 -13.18
C MET A 1 7.18 11.67 -12.83
N GLY A 2 6.90 12.77 -12.12
CA GLY A 2 7.90 13.78 -11.73
C GLY A 2 8.61 13.49 -10.40
N TYR A 3 8.15 12.48 -9.67
CA TYR A 3 8.65 12.13 -8.33
C TYR A 3 10.11 11.65 -8.35
N LEU A 4 10.47 10.70 -9.23
CA LEU A 4 11.85 10.18 -9.33
C LEU A 4 12.86 11.22 -9.86
N THR A 5 12.40 12.15 -10.69
CA THR A 5 13.28 13.13 -11.36
C THR A 5 13.63 14.30 -10.45
N SER A 6 12.74 14.67 -9.53
CA SER A 6 12.93 15.84 -8.64
C SER A 6 13.62 15.48 -7.31
N TYR A 7 13.67 14.20 -6.94
CA TYR A 7 14.22 13.73 -5.66
C TYR A 7 15.75 13.51 -5.66
N SER A 8 16.42 13.74 -6.79
CA SER A 8 17.88 13.56 -6.91
C SER A 8 18.67 14.83 -6.56
N ASP A 9 17.99 15.94 -6.28
CA ASP A 9 18.61 17.23 -5.98
C ASP A 9 18.75 17.43 -4.45
N PRO A 10 19.98 17.52 -3.91
CA PRO A 10 20.23 17.79 -2.49
C PRO A 10 19.56 19.07 -1.98
N GLU A 11 19.47 20.13 -2.80
CA GLU A 11 18.85 21.40 -2.41
C GLU A 11 17.32 21.25 -2.24
N TYR A 12 16.69 20.38 -3.04
CA TYR A 12 15.27 20.09 -2.93
C TYR A 12 14.96 19.34 -1.63
N ILE A 13 15.78 18.35 -1.26
CA ILE A 13 15.60 17.55 -0.04
C ILE A 13 15.70 18.42 1.22
N GLU A 14 16.62 19.39 1.25
CA GLU A 14 16.78 20.32 2.39
C GLU A 14 15.60 21.29 2.53
N SER A 15 14.91 21.62 1.45
CA SER A 15 13.76 22.54 1.46
C SER A 15 12.43 21.90 1.89
N LEU A 16 12.41 20.57 2.07
CA LEU A 16 11.18 19.85 2.39
C LEU A 16 10.64 20.24 3.77
N GLN A 17 9.36 20.62 3.80
CA GLN A 17 8.67 20.91 5.05
C GLN A 17 8.65 19.68 5.96
N THR A 18 9.15 19.85 7.19
CA THR A 18 9.19 18.81 8.20
C THR A 18 8.01 18.95 9.16
N ILE A 19 7.29 17.87 9.38
CA ILE A 19 6.21 17.78 10.38
C ILE A 19 6.68 16.79 11.45
N SER A 20 6.63 17.20 12.71
CA SER A 20 6.91 16.29 13.83
C SER A 20 5.62 15.61 14.28
N LEU A 21 5.55 14.29 14.08
CA LEU A 21 4.43 13.47 14.55
C LEU A 21 4.82 12.83 15.90
N PRO A 22 4.25 13.29 17.04
CA PRO A 22 4.73 12.92 18.38
C PRO A 22 4.54 11.43 18.72
N PHE A 23 3.74 10.70 17.95
CA PHE A 23 3.49 9.26 18.09
C PHE A 23 4.38 8.40 17.17
N LEU A 24 5.01 8.97 16.15
CA LEU A 24 6.01 8.30 15.31
C LEU A 24 7.40 8.74 15.75
N ARG A 25 7.82 8.23 16.91
CA ARG A 25 9.16 8.48 17.45
C ARG A 25 10.14 7.47 16.87
N ASN A 26 11.30 7.97 16.47
CA ASN A 26 12.49 7.22 16.02
C ASN A 26 12.42 6.65 14.60
N GLY A 27 13.42 7.03 13.79
CA GLY A 27 13.64 6.59 12.41
C GLY A 27 13.38 7.69 11.38
N THR A 28 13.85 7.47 10.16
CA THR A 28 13.61 8.37 9.03
C THR A 28 12.18 8.16 8.54
N LEU A 29 11.38 9.22 8.56
CA LEU A 29 10.00 9.22 8.09
C LEU A 29 9.89 10.08 6.83
N ARG A 30 9.09 9.64 5.86
CA ARG A 30 8.81 10.38 4.63
C ARG A 30 7.34 10.24 4.27
N ALA A 31 6.72 11.36 3.88
CA ALA A 31 5.36 11.38 3.35
C ALA A 31 5.39 11.33 1.83
N PHE A 32 4.54 10.52 1.24
CA PHE A 32 4.41 10.32 -0.19
C PHE A 32 2.97 10.69 -0.60
N PRO A 33 2.77 11.62 -1.55
CA PRO A 33 1.44 11.89 -2.07
C PRO A 33 0.94 10.65 -2.83
N VAL A 34 -0.31 10.26 -2.57
CA VAL A 34 -1.00 9.26 -3.38
C VAL A 34 -1.47 9.95 -4.66
N GLU A 35 -1.04 9.44 -5.81
CA GLU A 35 -1.46 9.89 -7.14
C GLU A 35 -2.30 8.79 -7.82
N GLY A 36 -3.59 9.06 -8.00
CA GLY A 36 -4.58 8.23 -8.70
C GLY A 36 -5.05 6.99 -7.92
N ASP A 37 -5.79 6.10 -8.61
CA ASP A 37 -6.37 4.87 -8.06
C ASP A 37 -5.34 3.74 -7.80
N SER A 38 -4.06 4.06 -7.74
CA SER A 38 -2.97 3.07 -7.71
C SER A 38 -2.73 2.45 -6.33
N MET A 39 -3.35 2.99 -5.28
CA MET A 39 -3.17 2.52 -3.89
C MET A 39 -4.50 2.42 -3.10
N PRO A 40 -5.50 1.64 -3.54
CA PRO A 40 -6.71 1.43 -2.74
C PRO A 40 -6.34 0.84 -1.36
N PRO A 41 -6.95 1.28 -0.24
CA PRO A 41 -8.13 2.15 -0.12
C PRO A 41 -7.85 3.66 -0.10
N TYR A 42 -6.61 4.10 -0.30
CA TYR A 42 -6.24 5.52 -0.28
C TYR A 42 -6.66 6.21 -1.59
N THR A 43 -7.25 7.39 -1.45
CA THR A 43 -7.72 8.22 -2.58
C THR A 43 -6.78 9.41 -2.80
N ASP A 44 -6.95 10.10 -3.92
CA ASP A 44 -6.33 11.39 -4.16
C ASP A 44 -6.54 12.34 -2.96
N GLY A 45 -5.51 13.15 -2.65
CA GLY A 45 -5.50 13.98 -1.44
C GLY A 45 -5.08 13.23 -0.16
N THR A 46 -4.65 11.98 -0.27
CA THR A 46 -4.03 11.24 0.85
C THR A 46 -2.52 11.26 0.74
N TYR A 47 -1.84 11.43 1.87
CA TYR A 47 -0.40 11.21 1.99
C TYR A 47 -0.14 9.94 2.78
N ILE A 48 0.69 9.05 2.24
CA ILE A 48 1.18 7.88 2.95
C ILE A 48 2.47 8.24 3.64
N VAL A 49 2.54 8.06 4.96
CA VAL A 49 3.77 8.24 5.74
C VAL A 49 4.43 6.88 5.94
N GLY A 50 5.62 6.74 5.38
CA GLY A 50 6.46 5.57 5.50
C GLY A 50 7.62 5.79 6.47
N LYS A 51 7.99 4.73 7.22
CA LYS A 51 9.23 4.64 7.98
C LYS A 51 10.27 3.88 7.17
N TYR A 52 11.46 4.45 7.03
CA TYR A 52 12.54 3.85 6.27
C TYR A 52 12.92 2.48 6.83
N VAL A 53 13.03 1.49 5.94
CA VAL A 53 13.48 0.14 6.26
C VAL A 53 14.94 0.02 5.86
N GLU A 54 15.82 -0.14 6.85
CA GLU A 54 17.27 -0.20 6.62
C GLU A 54 17.71 -1.51 5.94
N SER A 55 17.10 -2.64 6.32
CA SER A 55 17.36 -3.94 5.72
C SER A 55 16.09 -4.59 5.19
N LEU A 56 16.17 -5.16 3.99
CA LEU A 56 15.08 -5.96 3.40
C LEU A 56 14.77 -7.24 4.22
N ASP A 57 15.66 -7.61 5.15
CA ASP A 57 15.44 -8.73 6.06
C ASP A 57 14.58 -8.35 7.28
N ASP A 58 14.36 -7.04 7.52
CA ASP A 58 13.48 -6.53 8.57
C ASP A 58 12.00 -6.53 8.16
N LEU A 59 11.70 -6.93 6.93
CA LEU A 59 10.33 -7.01 6.41
C LEU A 59 9.52 -8.08 7.14
N LYS A 60 8.31 -7.70 7.57
CA LYS A 60 7.41 -8.55 8.34
C LYS A 60 6.25 -9.02 7.48
N ILE A 61 6.00 -10.32 7.54
CA ILE A 61 4.91 -10.96 6.80
C ILE A 61 3.57 -10.34 7.20
N GLY A 62 2.76 -9.97 6.21
CA GLY A 62 1.44 -9.37 6.41
C GLY A 62 1.46 -7.86 6.72
N LYS A 63 2.64 -7.23 6.73
CA LYS A 63 2.75 -5.76 6.80
C LYS A 63 2.79 -5.14 5.40
N CYS A 64 2.25 -3.93 5.31
CA CYS A 64 2.23 -3.15 4.07
C CYS A 64 3.46 -2.26 3.97
N TYR A 65 4.05 -2.24 2.77
CA TYR A 65 5.24 -1.47 2.47
C TYR A 65 5.07 -0.70 1.17
N LEU A 66 5.72 0.45 1.11
CA LEU A 66 5.93 1.20 -0.11
C LEU A 66 7.29 0.80 -0.68
N PHE A 67 7.27 0.18 -1.86
CA PHE A 67 8.46 -0.22 -2.60
C PHE A 67 8.76 0.81 -3.68
N ILE A 68 9.93 1.44 -3.58
CA ILE A 68 10.44 2.36 -4.59
C ILE A 68 11.42 1.57 -5.44
N THR A 69 11.08 1.41 -6.71
CA THR A 69 11.89 0.69 -7.70
C THR A 69 12.34 1.64 -8.80
N LYS A 70 13.31 1.18 -9.61
CA LYS A 70 13.76 1.92 -10.80
C LYS A 70 12.64 2.25 -11.80
N LYS A 71 11.54 1.48 -11.78
CA LYS A 71 10.40 1.65 -12.68
C LYS A 71 9.32 2.56 -12.10
N GLY A 72 9.32 2.78 -10.79
CA GLY A 72 8.29 3.54 -10.10
C GLY A 72 8.04 3.08 -8.67
N MET A 73 7.00 3.62 -8.08
CA MET A 73 6.58 3.41 -6.69
C MET A 73 5.35 2.52 -6.62
N THR A 74 5.33 1.54 -5.72
CA THR A 74 4.18 0.64 -5.54
C THR A 74 3.92 0.35 -4.07
N TYR A 75 2.64 0.22 -3.70
CA TYR A 75 2.20 -0.12 -2.36
C TYR A 75 1.69 -1.56 -2.32
N LYS A 76 2.33 -2.42 -1.53
CA LYS A 76 2.02 -3.86 -1.46
C LYS A 76 2.29 -4.46 -0.08
N SER A 77 1.59 -5.53 0.23
CA SER A 77 1.78 -6.32 1.46
C SER A 77 2.90 -7.34 1.26
N PHE A 78 3.86 -7.39 2.18
CA PHE A 78 4.98 -8.34 2.10
C PHE A 78 4.52 -9.75 2.49
N GLN A 79 4.90 -10.74 1.68
CA GLN A 79 4.58 -12.14 1.93
C GLN A 79 5.81 -12.94 2.34
N ASN A 80 6.86 -12.95 1.51
CA ASN A 80 8.12 -13.58 1.82
C ASN A 80 9.23 -13.02 0.94
N SER A 81 10.47 -13.41 1.23
CA SER A 81 11.62 -13.00 0.45
C SER A 81 12.58 -14.18 0.26
N SER A 82 13.28 -14.20 -0.88
CA SER A 82 14.35 -15.15 -1.22
C SER A 82 15.60 -14.37 -1.62
N ALA A 83 16.75 -15.02 -1.74
CA ALA A 83 18.05 -14.35 -1.96
C ALA A 83 18.07 -13.25 -3.05
N LYS A 84 17.25 -13.37 -4.09
CA LYS A 84 17.19 -12.40 -5.21
C LYS A 84 15.87 -11.66 -5.35
N ILE A 85 14.80 -12.13 -4.71
CA ILE A 85 13.44 -11.66 -4.99
C ILE A 85 12.64 -11.42 -3.72
N ILE A 86 11.67 -10.52 -3.80
CA ILE A 86 10.67 -10.23 -2.79
C ILE A 86 9.30 -10.56 -3.38
N ASN A 87 8.54 -11.40 -2.68
CA ASN A 87 7.17 -11.71 -3.06
C ASN A 87 6.22 -10.82 -2.26
N VAL A 88 5.35 -10.14 -2.99
CA VAL A 88 4.38 -9.19 -2.46
C VAL A 88 2.99 -9.53 -2.97
N ILE A 89 1.99 -9.26 -2.14
CA ILE A 89 0.59 -9.48 -2.47
C ILE A 89 -0.17 -8.15 -2.45
N THR A 90 -1.29 -8.14 -3.17
CA THR A 90 -2.25 -7.04 -3.10
C THR A 90 -3.39 -7.46 -2.18
N ASP A 91 -4.05 -6.53 -1.51
CA ASP A 91 -5.20 -6.80 -0.64
C ASP A 91 -6.46 -7.23 -1.42
N ASN A 92 -6.34 -7.45 -2.74
CA ASN A 92 -7.36 -8.02 -3.60
C ASN A 92 -6.94 -9.43 -4.03
N GLU A 93 -7.63 -10.44 -3.51
CA GLU A 93 -7.42 -11.89 -3.76
C GLU A 93 -7.49 -12.28 -5.24
N LEU A 94 -7.98 -11.40 -6.11
CA LEU A 94 -8.05 -11.61 -7.56
C LEU A 94 -6.71 -11.40 -8.29
N TYR A 95 -5.71 -10.79 -7.64
CA TYR A 95 -4.42 -10.52 -8.28
C TYR A 95 -3.36 -11.53 -7.81
N GLU A 96 -2.68 -12.15 -8.77
CA GLU A 96 -1.59 -13.09 -8.48
C GLU A 96 -0.47 -12.41 -7.69
N PRO A 97 0.21 -13.16 -6.79
CA PRO A 97 1.41 -12.68 -6.11
C PRO A 97 2.40 -12.09 -7.11
N PHE A 98 2.89 -10.90 -6.80
CA PHE A 98 3.85 -10.20 -7.64
C PHE A 98 5.26 -10.36 -7.05
N THR A 99 6.24 -10.48 -7.93
CA THR A 99 7.64 -10.64 -7.53
C THR A 99 8.45 -9.43 -7.94
N ILE A 100 9.14 -8.81 -6.98
CA ILE A 100 10.05 -7.69 -7.19
C ILE A 100 11.48 -8.20 -7.04
N SER A 101 12.35 -7.91 -8.02
CA SER A 101 13.78 -8.21 -7.89
C SER A 101 14.42 -7.28 -6.87
N ARG A 102 15.21 -7.84 -5.94
CA ARG A 102 15.97 -7.05 -4.95
C ARG A 102 16.89 -6.01 -5.63
N SER A 103 17.38 -6.29 -6.83
CA SER A 103 18.24 -5.37 -7.60
C SER A 103 17.52 -4.19 -8.25
N GLU A 104 16.19 -4.24 -8.31
CA GLU A 104 15.34 -3.15 -8.82
C GLU A 104 14.86 -2.22 -7.71
N ILE A 105 14.92 -2.65 -6.45
CA ILE A 105 14.51 -1.88 -5.28
C ILE A 105 15.58 -0.85 -4.94
N ILE A 106 15.15 0.40 -4.80
CA ILE A 106 15.97 1.53 -4.39
C ILE A 106 15.75 1.80 -2.90
N GLU A 107 14.49 1.91 -2.46
CA GLU A 107 14.12 2.13 -1.07
C GLU A 107 12.86 1.32 -0.72
N VAL A 108 12.71 0.97 0.56
CA VAL A 108 11.48 0.39 1.10
C VAL A 108 11.08 1.15 2.35
N TRP A 109 9.78 1.41 2.47
CA TRP A 109 9.21 2.16 3.59
C TRP A 109 8.06 1.37 4.21
N GLU A 110 8.12 1.09 5.52
CA GLU A 110 7.03 0.47 6.28
C GLU A 110 5.92 1.50 6.49
N LEU A 111 4.67 1.12 6.21
CA LEU A 111 3.53 2.00 6.46
C LEU A 111 3.44 2.35 7.95
N ALA A 112 3.56 3.65 8.27
CA ALA A 112 3.46 4.16 9.62
C ALA A 112 2.10 4.80 9.90
N CYS A 113 1.63 5.68 8.99
CA CYS A 113 0.27 6.22 9.00
C CYS A 113 -0.13 6.75 7.62
N SER A 114 -1.38 7.12 7.45
CA SER A 114 -1.86 7.95 6.34
C SER A 114 -2.41 9.26 6.88
N ILE A 115 -2.29 10.32 6.08
CA ILE A 115 -2.81 11.66 6.37
C ILE A 115 -3.77 12.00 5.24
N ASN A 116 -5.06 12.11 5.55
CA ASN A 116 -6.04 12.64 4.61
C ASN A 116 -6.02 14.16 4.74
N THR A 117 -5.71 14.89 3.66
CA THR A 117 -5.76 16.36 3.67
C THR A 117 -7.14 16.90 3.32
N GLU A 118 -7.98 16.06 2.73
CA GLU A 118 -9.39 16.36 2.48
C GLU A 118 -10.26 15.75 3.57
N GLU A 119 -11.34 16.46 3.89
CA GLU A 119 -12.35 15.92 4.79
C GLU A 119 -12.96 14.67 4.16
N LEU A 120 -13.00 13.56 4.92
CA LEU A 120 -13.67 12.32 4.52
C LEU A 120 -15.18 12.55 4.44
N THR A 121 -15.63 13.23 3.39
CA THR A 121 -17.04 13.55 3.12
C THR A 121 -17.86 12.29 2.84
N ASN A 122 -17.18 11.22 2.40
CA ASN A 122 -17.75 9.90 2.14
C ASN A 122 -17.22 8.86 3.13
N LEU A 123 -17.36 9.11 4.44
CA LEU A 123 -17.54 7.98 5.36
C LEU A 123 -18.85 7.31 4.95
N LYS A 124 -18.81 6.40 3.95
CA LYS A 124 -19.98 5.69 3.43
C LYS A 124 -20.63 4.94 4.59
N LYS A 125 -21.59 5.62 5.20
CA LYS A 125 -22.53 5.10 6.17
C LYS A 125 -23.48 4.22 5.36
N ASP A 126 -23.33 2.92 5.51
CA ASP A 126 -24.32 1.92 5.09
C ASP A 126 -24.70 1.89 3.58
N GLU A 127 -23.74 1.96 2.66
CA GLU A 127 -24.00 1.45 1.30
C GLU A 127 -23.65 -0.03 1.24
N PHE A 128 -24.66 -0.89 1.06
CA PHE A 128 -24.50 -2.30 0.75
C PHE A 128 -23.51 -2.45 -0.41
N THR A 129 -22.31 -2.93 -0.14
CA THR A 129 -21.23 -2.91 -1.12
C THR A 129 -21.45 -3.99 -2.18
N ALA A 130 -20.84 -3.84 -3.35
CA ALA A 130 -20.87 -4.90 -4.37
C ALA A 130 -20.31 -6.24 -3.83
N LYS A 131 -19.38 -6.18 -2.86
CA LYS A 131 -18.84 -7.35 -2.16
C LYS A 131 -19.90 -8.02 -1.27
N ASP A 132 -20.77 -7.24 -0.64
CA ASP A 132 -21.88 -7.74 0.17
C ASP A 132 -22.94 -8.42 -0.71
N VAL A 133 -23.29 -7.81 -1.85
CA VAL A 133 -24.18 -8.43 -2.86
C VAL A 133 -23.59 -9.74 -3.37
N TYR A 134 -22.31 -9.75 -3.75
CA TYR A 134 -21.62 -10.94 -4.23
C TYR A 134 -21.60 -12.05 -3.16
N THR A 135 -21.33 -11.70 -1.91
CA THR A 135 -21.28 -12.66 -0.80
C THR A 135 -22.65 -13.27 -0.53
N LEU A 136 -23.71 -12.46 -0.59
CA LEU A 136 -25.09 -12.93 -0.44
C LEU A 136 -25.48 -13.89 -1.58
N LEU A 137 -25.23 -13.49 -2.84
CA LEU A 137 -25.52 -14.32 -4.01
C LEU A 137 -24.74 -15.63 -4.00
N LYS A 138 -23.46 -15.59 -3.61
CA LYS A 138 -22.63 -16.80 -3.50
C LYS A 138 -23.21 -17.78 -2.49
N LYS A 139 -23.71 -17.27 -1.35
CA LYS A 139 -24.34 -18.08 -0.32
C LYS A 139 -25.64 -18.72 -0.81
N GLU A 140 -26.53 -17.96 -1.45
CA GLU A 140 -27.78 -18.48 -2.01
C GLU A 140 -27.53 -19.56 -3.09
N ILE A 141 -26.52 -19.39 -3.94
CA ILE A 141 -26.16 -20.39 -4.96
C ILE A 141 -25.69 -21.71 -4.32
N GLU A 142 -24.88 -21.65 -3.25
CA GLU A 142 -24.43 -22.87 -2.56
C GLU A 142 -25.57 -23.59 -1.82
N GLU A 143 -26.53 -22.83 -1.26
CA GLU A 143 -27.75 -23.39 -0.67
C GLU A 143 -28.62 -24.07 -1.74
N LEU A 144 -28.79 -23.45 -2.92
CA LEU A 144 -29.53 -24.04 -4.04
C LEU A 144 -28.87 -25.32 -4.55
N LYS A 145 -27.54 -25.33 -4.75
CA LYS A 145 -26.81 -26.54 -5.13
C LYS A 145 -26.99 -27.68 -4.14
N SER A 146 -26.97 -27.36 -2.84
CA SER A 146 -27.17 -28.35 -1.77
C SER A 146 -28.59 -28.91 -1.76
N SER A 147 -29.59 -28.09 -2.13
CA SER A 147 -30.99 -28.53 -2.26
C SER A 147 -31.25 -29.39 -3.49
N LEU A 148 -30.49 -29.19 -4.58
CA LEU A 148 -30.64 -29.92 -5.85
C LEU A 148 -29.91 -31.28 -5.85
N ASN A 149 -28.92 -31.45 -4.98
CA ASN A 149 -28.16 -32.69 -4.78
C ASN A 149 -28.76 -33.61 -3.69
N ARG A 150 -30.00 -33.36 -3.26
CA ARG A 150 -30.82 -34.23 -2.39
C ARG A 150 -31.95 -34.85 -3.19
#